data_AF-A0A402D6S4-F1
#
_entry.id   AF-A0A402D6S4-F1
#
_cell.length_a   1.000
_cell.length_b   1.000
_cell.length_c   1.000
_cell.angle_alpha   90.00
_cell.angle_beta   90.00
_cell.angle_gamma   90.00
#
_symmetry.space_group_name_H-M   'P 1'
#
loop_
_entity.id
_entity.type
_entity.pdbx_description
1 polymer ?
#
loop_
_entity_poly.entity_id
_entity_poly.type
_entity_poly.pdbx_seq_one_letter_code
_entity_poly.pdbx_strand_id
1 'polypeptide(L)'
;MAETKGTPAGTSGMSAMDNLALANNSEDIGFVDPIIGRTAQRDVAGYFGFPLIRKGEIVTKATAEKALNLGRLFELIAATDII
;
A
#
# COMPACT_ATOMS: atom_id res chain seq x y z
N MET A 1 -55.45 11.44 -9.79
CA MET A 1 -54.49 10.32 -9.89
C MET A 1 -53.09 10.89 -9.73
N ALA A 2 -52.22 10.11 -9.08
CA ALA A 2 -51.18 10.54 -8.14
C ALA A 2 -49.97 11.31 -8.69
N GLU A 3 -49.37 12.09 -7.79
CA GLU A 3 -48.00 12.60 -7.82
C GLU A 3 -46.97 11.47 -7.91
N THR A 4 -45.93 11.63 -8.74
CA THR A 4 -44.68 10.89 -8.60
C THR A 4 -43.53 11.87 -8.41
N LYS A 5 -43.19 12.08 -7.14
CA LYS A 5 -41.97 12.71 -6.65
C LYS A 5 -40.85 11.65 -6.66
N GLY A 6 -39.68 11.97 -7.23
CA GLY A 6 -38.48 11.12 -7.17
C GLY A 6 -37.33 11.56 -8.08
N THR A 7 -36.35 12.27 -7.51
CA THR A 7 -35.06 12.73 -8.07
C THR A 7 -34.11 11.53 -8.34
N PRO A 8 -33.03 11.64 -9.16
CA PRO A 8 -31.82 12.37 -8.75
C PRO A 8 -31.21 13.28 -9.83
N ALA A 9 -30.77 14.45 -9.39
CA ALA A 9 -29.87 15.32 -10.12
C ALA A 9 -28.54 14.58 -10.32
N GLY A 10 -28.26 14.16 -11.54
CA GLY A 10 -26.91 13.77 -11.95
C GLY A 10 -26.04 15.01 -11.94
N THR A 11 -25.19 15.12 -10.90
CA THR A 11 -24.19 16.16 -10.66
C THR A 11 -23.38 16.48 -11.93
N SER A 12 -23.83 17.45 -12.71
CA SER A 12 -23.16 17.92 -13.94
C SER A 12 -22.20 19.08 -13.63
N GLY A 13 -21.42 18.95 -12.56
CA GLY A 13 -20.62 20.06 -12.01
C GLY A 13 -19.25 19.67 -11.43
N MET A 14 -18.80 18.43 -11.61
CA MET A 14 -17.43 18.04 -11.27
C MET A 14 -16.66 17.85 -12.56
N SER A 15 -15.78 18.79 -12.86
CA SER A 15 -14.93 18.73 -14.03
C SER A 15 -14.08 17.45 -13.94
N ALA A 16 -13.79 16.80 -15.07
CA ALA A 16 -12.84 15.68 -15.08
C ALA A 16 -11.48 16.06 -14.44
N MET A 17 -11.16 17.36 -14.44
CA MET A 17 -10.03 17.97 -13.73
C MET A 17 -10.12 17.82 -12.19
N ASP A 18 -11.30 17.97 -11.60
CA ASP A 18 -11.52 17.90 -10.15
C ASP A 18 -11.39 16.45 -9.64
N ASN A 19 -11.80 15.47 -10.46
CA ASN A 19 -11.60 14.05 -10.17
C ASN A 19 -10.11 13.65 -10.11
N LEU A 20 -9.27 14.25 -10.95
CA LEU A 20 -7.83 13.99 -10.95
C LEU A 20 -7.14 14.56 -9.69
N ALA A 21 -7.65 15.65 -9.13
CA ALA A 21 -7.11 16.26 -7.92
C ALA A 21 -7.48 15.51 -6.63
N LEU A 22 -8.68 14.92 -6.55
CA LEU A 22 -9.06 14.04 -5.43
C LEU A 22 -8.35 12.69 -5.51
N ALA A 23 -8.15 12.12 -6.70
CA ALA A 23 -7.43 10.85 -6.86
C ALA A 23 -5.96 10.93 -6.38
N ASN A 24 -5.32 12.10 -6.51
CA ASN A 24 -3.93 12.33 -6.10
C ASN A 24 -3.76 12.61 -4.59
N ASN A 25 -4.85 12.84 -3.85
CA ASN A 25 -4.85 12.93 -2.39
C ASN A 25 -5.42 11.65 -1.75
N SER A 26 -5.37 10.53 -2.48
CA SER A 26 -5.28 9.25 -1.80
C SER A 26 -3.93 9.29 -1.10
N GLU A 27 -3.89 9.80 0.14
CA GLU A 27 -2.77 9.58 1.03
C GLU A 27 -2.51 8.09 0.93
N ASP A 28 -1.41 7.77 0.25
CA ASP A 28 -0.83 6.44 0.22
C ASP A 28 -0.51 6.17 1.68
N ILE A 29 -1.51 5.70 2.43
CA ILE A 29 -1.36 5.04 3.72
C ILE A 29 -0.73 3.71 3.35
N GLY A 30 0.48 3.80 2.81
CA GLY A 30 1.25 2.73 2.26
C GLY A 30 1.50 1.80 3.41
N PHE A 31 0.89 0.63 3.34
CA PHE A 31 1.08 -0.44 4.33
C PHE A 31 2.56 -0.86 4.49
N VAL A 32 3.44 -0.33 3.62
CA VAL A 32 4.89 -0.46 3.62
C VAL A 32 5.63 0.50 4.55
N ASP A 33 5.06 1.67 4.89
CA ASP A 33 5.72 2.68 5.71
C ASP A 33 6.13 2.21 7.13
N PRO A 34 5.32 1.42 7.89
CA PRO A 34 5.63 1.14 9.29
C PRO A 34 6.90 0.32 9.52
N ILE A 35 7.43 -0.35 8.48
CA ILE A 35 8.61 -1.21 8.57
C ILE A 35 9.86 -0.61 7.94
N ILE A 36 9.74 0.48 7.17
CA ILE A 36 10.90 1.13 6.57
C ILE A 36 11.78 1.72 7.69
N GLY A 37 13.08 1.51 7.58
CA GLY A 37 14.05 1.90 8.61
C GLY A 37 14.18 0.89 9.75
N ARG A 38 13.34 -0.16 9.83
CA ARG A 38 13.51 -1.24 10.82
C ARG A 38 14.58 -2.23 10.36
N THR A 39 15.25 -2.86 11.34
CA THR A 39 16.22 -3.92 11.09
C THR A 39 15.52 -5.27 11.03
N ALA A 40 15.76 -6.02 9.96
CA ALA A 40 15.30 -7.40 9.86
C ALA A 40 15.99 -8.27 10.92
N GLN A 41 15.20 -8.98 11.72
CA GLN A 41 15.65 -9.91 12.77
C GLN A 41 15.90 -11.33 12.22
N ARG A 42 15.44 -11.61 10.99
CA ARG A 42 15.61 -12.88 10.29
C ARG A 42 15.67 -12.66 8.78
N ASP A 43 16.19 -13.64 8.07
CA ASP A 43 16.20 -13.64 6.61
C ASP A 43 14.79 -13.81 6.05
N VAL A 44 14.49 -13.12 4.95
CA VAL A 44 13.28 -13.32 4.16
C VAL A 44 13.69 -13.69 2.75
N ALA A 45 13.19 -14.81 2.24
CA ALA A 45 13.49 -15.28 0.90
C ALA A 45 12.58 -14.59 -0.13
N GLY A 46 13.16 -14.14 -1.23
CA GLY A 46 12.46 -13.76 -2.44
C GLY A 46 12.10 -14.98 -3.30
N TYR A 47 11.85 -14.77 -4.59
CA TYR A 47 11.64 -15.87 -5.53
C TYR A 47 12.96 -16.55 -5.91
N PHE A 48 12.87 -17.82 -6.33
CA PHE A 48 13.99 -18.60 -6.87
C PHE A 48 15.21 -18.73 -5.93
N GLY A 49 15.01 -18.63 -4.61
CA GLY A 49 16.06 -18.80 -3.62
C GLY A 49 16.94 -17.57 -3.39
N PHE A 50 16.68 -16.44 -4.05
CA PHE A 50 17.38 -15.18 -3.78
C PHE A 50 16.83 -14.53 -2.51
N PRO A 51 17.67 -14.04 -1.58
CA PRO A 51 17.20 -13.35 -0.39
C PRO A 51 16.56 -11.99 -0.78
N LEU A 52 15.40 -11.70 -0.20
CA LEU A 52 14.75 -10.39 -0.28
C LEU A 52 15.39 -9.41 0.70
N ILE A 53 15.66 -9.87 1.92
CA ILE A 53 16.43 -9.18 2.95
C ILE A 53 17.11 -10.22 3.84
N ARG A 54 18.28 -9.88 4.39
CA ARG A 54 18.99 -10.69 5.38
C ARG A 54 18.82 -10.12 6.78
N LYS A 55 18.96 -10.99 7.78
CA LYS A 55 19.05 -10.61 9.18
C LYS A 55 20.14 -9.56 9.38
N GLY A 56 19.82 -8.49 10.09
CA GLY A 56 20.70 -7.36 10.37
C GLY A 56 20.64 -6.26 9.30
N GLU A 57 20.00 -6.48 8.15
CA GLU A 57 19.81 -5.44 7.15
C GLU A 57 18.63 -4.51 7.49
N ILE A 58 18.71 -3.26 7.03
CA ILE A 58 17.64 -2.28 7.18
C ILE A 58 16.64 -2.42 6.05
N VAL A 59 15.36 -2.47 6.40
CA VAL A 59 14.28 -2.41 5.41
C VAL A 59 14.25 -1.04 4.77
N THR A 60 14.46 -1.00 3.46
CA THR A 60 14.33 0.22 2.66
C THR A 60 12.97 0.27 1.97
N LYS A 61 12.60 1.45 1.47
CA LYS A 61 11.41 1.60 0.62
C LYS A 61 11.42 0.63 -0.56
N ALA A 62 12.57 0.50 -1.25
CA ALA A 62 12.72 -0.42 -2.36
C ALA A 62 12.55 -1.89 -1.94
N THR A 63 12.97 -2.26 -0.74
CA THR A 63 12.77 -3.62 -0.19
C THR A 63 11.30 -3.87 0.11
N ALA A 64 10.61 -2.90 0.72
CA ALA A 64 9.20 -3.00 1.06
C ALA A 64 8.31 -3.04 -0.19
N GLU A 65 8.59 -2.20 -1.18
CA GLU A 65 7.95 -2.23 -2.51
C GLU A 65 8.19 -3.57 -3.21
N LYS A 66 9.42 -4.10 -3.19
CA LYS A 66 9.69 -5.44 -3.70
C LYS A 66 8.86 -6.48 -2.97
N ALA A 67 8.86 -6.48 -1.63
CA ALA A 67 8.08 -7.43 -0.83
C ALA A 67 6.59 -7.40 -1.19
N LEU A 68 6.02 -6.21 -1.39
CA LEU A 68 4.65 -6.02 -1.83
C LEU A 68 4.42 -6.64 -3.22
N ASN A 69 5.26 -6.32 -4.20
CA ASN A 69 5.19 -6.89 -5.54
C ASN A 69 5.37 -8.42 -5.55
N LEU A 70 6.12 -8.95 -4.58
CA LEU A 70 6.32 -10.40 -4.44
C LEU A 70 5.20 -11.08 -3.61
N GLY A 71 4.26 -10.34 -3.02
CA GLY A 71 3.24 -10.88 -2.11
C GLY A 71 3.80 -11.35 -0.76
N ARG A 72 5.00 -10.91 -0.40
CA ARG A 72 5.80 -11.30 0.78
C ARG A 72 5.82 -10.24 1.87
N LEU A 73 5.00 -9.19 1.76
CA LEU A 73 5.02 -8.06 2.70
C LEU A 73 4.78 -8.51 4.14
N PHE A 74 3.87 -9.46 4.38
CA PHE A 74 3.63 -10.02 5.71
C PHE A 74 4.84 -10.74 6.30
N GLU A 75 5.60 -11.48 5.48
CA GLU A 75 6.83 -12.15 5.94
C GLU A 75 7.89 -11.12 6.32
N LEU A 76 8.00 -10.03 5.55
CA LEU A 76 8.90 -8.92 5.84
C LEU A 76 8.52 -8.21 7.13
N ILE A 77 7.23 -7.90 7.34
CA ILE A 77 6.74 -7.29 8.59
C ILE A 77 7.10 -8.17 9.78
N ALA A 78 6.75 -9.45 9.72
CA ALA A 78 7.05 -10.40 10.79
C ALA A 78 8.56 -10.64 10.98
N ALA A 79 9.40 -10.32 9.99
CA ALA A 79 10.85 -10.33 10.15
C ALA A 79 11.40 -9.09 10.86
N THR A 80 10.65 -7.99 10.91
CA THR A 80 11.07 -6.74 11.58
C THR A 80 10.46 -6.52 12.94
N ASP A 81 9.37 -7.22 13.26
CA ASP A 81 8.68 -7.05 14.53
C ASP A 81 9.36 -7.87 15.63
N ILE A 82 9.44 -7.29 16.83
CA ILE A 82 9.90 -7.98 18.03
C ILE A 82 8.65 -8.62 18.64
N ILE A 83 8.52 -9.92 18.47
CA ILE A 83 7.44 -10.74 19.04
C ILE A 83 7.81 -11.15 20.47
#